data_AF-A0A958JTU4-F1
#
_entry.id   AF-A0A958JTU4-F1
#
_cell.length_a   1.000
_cell.length_b   1.000
_cell.length_c   1.000
_cell.angle_alpha   90.00
_cell.angle_beta   90.00
_cell.angle_gamma   90.00
#
_symmetry.space_group_name_H-M   'P 1'
#
loop_
_entity.id
_entity.type
_entity.pdbx_description
1 polymer ?
#
loop_
_entity_poly.entity_id
_entity_poly.type
_entity_poly.pdbx_seq_one_letter_code
_entity_poly.pdbx_strand_id
1 'polypeptide(L)'
;MKLRLMAKTFAGLLTTLAASALLILPGCSTTNLSPVEAVQVKELSLLLSRTALSGTDFEQYKLASDGSLFIECGVIKGGRYIPTFQKLDELDDEHKQKLEHALATLLTTTNYQKNSFDSPGKHINIIDRGKFEVTFSADTESGLITNSVQTSLDSVADPTNPGERQLKELATQIRTGVSFYEPICNNREFYGLPGKLYPRNRLSEES
;
A
#
# COMPACT_ATOMS: atom_id res chain seq x y z
N MET A 1 -54.77 64.76 59.27
CA MET A 1 -55.24 63.53 59.93
C MET A 1 -55.57 62.51 58.85
N LYS A 2 -54.82 61.40 58.77
CA LYS A 2 -55.07 60.13 57.99
C LYS A 2 -55.15 60.25 56.45
N LEU A 3 -54.71 59.32 55.59
CA LEU A 3 -53.92 58.08 55.68
C LEU A 3 -53.43 57.74 54.24
N ARG A 4 -52.34 56.96 54.19
CA ARG A 4 -51.65 56.30 53.06
C ARG A 4 -52.56 55.66 51.98
N LEU A 5 -52.06 55.54 50.73
CA LEU A 5 -51.80 54.22 50.12
C LEU A 5 -50.91 54.30 48.86
N MET A 6 -49.99 53.34 48.78
CA MET A 6 -49.04 53.08 47.69
C MET A 6 -49.70 52.44 46.48
N ALA A 7 -49.15 52.66 45.28
CA ALA A 7 -49.22 51.70 44.18
C ALA A 7 -47.89 51.68 43.42
N LYS A 8 -47.33 50.48 43.34
CA LYS A 8 -46.10 50.09 42.64
C LYS A 8 -46.33 50.10 41.14
N THR A 9 -45.30 50.39 40.36
CA THR A 9 -45.11 49.73 39.05
C THR A 9 -43.61 49.70 38.73
N PHE A 10 -43.09 48.48 38.80
CA PHE A 10 -41.76 48.05 38.43
C PHE A 10 -41.87 47.49 37.00
N ALA A 11 -41.13 48.05 36.05
CA ALA A 11 -40.82 47.44 34.76
C ALA A 11 -39.41 47.96 34.43
N GLY A 12 -38.36 47.20 34.70
CA GLY A 12 -38.00 46.06 33.88
C GLY A 12 -36.96 46.52 32.86
N LEU A 13 -35.82 47.06 33.32
CA LEU A 13 -34.71 47.46 32.46
C LEU A 13 -33.86 46.22 32.19
N LEU A 14 -34.09 45.60 31.03
CA LEU A 14 -33.39 44.41 30.58
C LEU A 14 -31.93 44.73 30.28
N THR A 15 -31.06 44.05 31.01
CA THR A 15 -29.62 43.90 30.81
C THR A 15 -29.27 43.46 29.39
N THR A 16 -28.43 44.24 28.69
CA THR A 16 -27.63 43.76 27.55
C THR A 16 -26.17 43.66 27.99
N LEU A 17 -25.83 42.55 28.64
CA LEU A 17 -24.46 42.10 28.81
C LEU A 17 -23.99 41.56 27.45
N ALA A 18 -23.18 42.35 26.74
CA ALA A 18 -22.43 41.89 25.59
C ALA A 18 -21.38 40.87 26.06
N ALA A 19 -21.76 39.60 26.05
CA ALA A 19 -20.84 38.49 26.23
C ALA A 19 -20.03 38.31 24.94
N SER A 20 -18.85 38.93 24.90
CA SER A 20 -17.83 38.67 23.89
C SER A 20 -17.35 37.22 24.01
N ALA A 21 -17.98 36.33 23.24
CA ALA A 21 -17.51 34.96 23.06
C ALA A 21 -16.21 34.99 22.26
N LEU A 22 -15.08 34.89 22.96
CA LEU A 22 -13.78 34.57 22.37
C LEU A 22 -13.85 33.13 21.85
N LEU A 23 -14.18 32.98 20.57
CA LEU A 23 -14.03 31.73 19.83
C LEU A 23 -12.52 31.44 19.71
N ILE A 24 -11.99 30.67 20.65
CA ILE A 24 -10.71 29.99 20.48
C ILE A 24 -10.96 28.87 19.47
N LEU A 25 -10.82 29.20 18.19
CA LEU A 25 -10.72 28.20 17.13
C LEU A 25 -9.46 27.37 17.43
N PRO A 26 -9.56 26.04 17.59
CA PRO A 26 -8.38 25.20 17.60
C PRO A 26 -7.71 25.40 16.25
N GLY A 27 -6.58 26.10 16.25
CA GLY A 27 -5.76 26.26 15.07
C GLY A 27 -5.47 24.88 14.51
N CYS A 28 -5.96 24.61 13.32
CA CYS A 28 -5.47 23.51 12.51
C CYS A 28 -3.97 23.76 12.35
N SER A 29 -3.14 23.10 13.17
CA SER A 29 -1.74 22.92 12.88
C SER A 29 -1.70 22.30 11.49
N THR A 30 -1.42 23.12 10.48
CA THR A 30 -1.05 22.66 9.16
C THR A 30 0.24 21.89 9.36
N THR A 31 0.12 20.58 9.54
CA THR A 31 1.21 19.66 9.26
C THR A 31 1.58 19.95 7.80
N ASN A 32 2.64 20.73 7.61
CA ASN A 32 3.34 20.82 6.34
C ASN A 32 3.85 19.41 6.04
N LEU A 33 2.99 18.60 5.42
CA LEU A 33 3.39 17.43 4.69
C LEU A 33 4.42 17.92 3.69
N SER A 34 5.69 17.54 3.88
CA SER A 34 6.70 17.80 2.87
C SER A 34 6.18 17.24 1.56
N PRO A 35 6.23 18.02 0.47
CA PRO A 35 5.76 17.54 -0.82
C PRO A 35 6.43 16.21 -1.14
N VAL A 36 5.63 15.22 -1.50
CA VAL A 36 6.14 13.94 -1.98
C VAL A 36 6.96 14.25 -3.23
N GLU A 37 8.27 13.99 -3.18
CA GLU A 37 9.19 14.18 -4.30
C GLU A 37 8.63 13.45 -5.53
N ALA A 38 8.71 14.07 -6.71
CA ALA A 38 8.29 13.40 -7.94
C ALA A 38 9.22 12.20 -8.19
N VAL A 39 8.64 11.01 -8.32
CA VAL A 39 9.37 9.75 -8.54
C VAL A 39 8.95 9.18 -9.89
N GLN A 40 9.92 8.90 -10.76
CA GLN A 40 9.70 8.17 -12.00
C GLN A 40 10.37 6.81 -11.91
N VAL A 41 9.58 5.74 -12.00
CA VAL A 41 10.09 4.36 -11.95
C VAL A 41 10.89 4.06 -13.23
N LYS A 42 12.13 3.59 -13.10
CA LYS A 42 12.93 3.09 -14.23
C LYS A 42 12.86 1.58 -14.30
N GLU A 43 13.11 0.91 -13.18
CA GLU A 43 13.01 -0.53 -13.09
C GLU A 43 12.40 -0.91 -11.76
N LEU A 44 11.57 -1.95 -11.76
CA LEU A 44 11.06 -2.53 -10.52
C LEU A 44 10.92 -4.03 -10.68
N SER A 45 11.53 -4.78 -9.78
CA SER A 45 11.42 -6.23 -9.65
C SER A 45 10.77 -6.57 -8.32
N LEU A 46 9.58 -7.18 -8.36
CA LEU A 46 8.92 -7.77 -7.21
C LEU A 46 9.00 -9.29 -7.32
N LEU A 47 9.49 -9.97 -6.28
CA LEU A 47 9.50 -11.42 -6.14
C LEU A 47 8.77 -11.82 -4.87
N LEU A 48 7.79 -12.69 -5.02
CA LEU A 48 7.07 -13.36 -3.96
C LEU A 48 7.41 -14.84 -4.05
N SER A 49 7.75 -15.48 -2.95
CA SER A 49 7.93 -16.93 -2.95
C SER A 49 7.48 -17.54 -1.64
N ARG A 50 6.88 -18.73 -1.70
CA ARG A 50 6.35 -19.43 -0.53
C ARG A 50 6.49 -20.93 -0.72
N THR A 51 6.83 -21.66 0.34
CA THR A 51 7.03 -23.11 0.27
C THR A 51 5.69 -23.84 0.14
N ALA A 52 5.64 -24.80 -0.77
CA ALA A 52 4.52 -25.71 -1.00
C ALA A 52 5.02 -27.17 -1.04
N LEU A 53 4.08 -28.12 -1.11
CA LEU A 53 4.40 -29.56 -1.15
C LEU A 53 5.24 -29.95 -2.38
N SER A 54 5.08 -29.24 -3.49
CA SER A 54 5.74 -29.52 -4.76
C SER A 54 7.10 -28.82 -4.92
N GLY A 55 7.50 -27.96 -3.98
CA GLY A 55 8.66 -27.06 -4.07
C GLY A 55 8.31 -25.66 -3.56
N THR A 56 9.14 -24.66 -3.82
CA THR A 56 8.82 -23.27 -3.43
C THR A 56 8.14 -22.56 -4.59
N ASP A 57 6.84 -22.32 -4.50
CA ASP A 57 6.12 -21.53 -5.50
C ASP A 57 6.64 -20.10 -5.52
N PHE A 58 6.73 -19.50 -6.71
CA PHE A 58 7.12 -18.11 -6.87
C PHE A 58 6.22 -17.36 -7.86
N GLU A 59 6.15 -16.06 -7.65
CA GLU A 59 5.50 -15.07 -8.51
C GLU A 59 6.43 -13.87 -8.61
N GLN A 60 6.77 -13.47 -9.83
CA GLN A 60 7.71 -12.40 -10.13
C GLN A 60 7.11 -11.41 -11.13
N TYR A 61 7.36 -10.13 -10.87
CA TYR A 61 7.04 -9.02 -11.74
C TYR A 61 8.29 -8.21 -12.01
N LYS A 62 8.56 -7.87 -13.28
CA LYS A 62 9.65 -6.98 -13.69
C LYS A 62 9.07 -5.89 -14.58
N LEU A 63 8.98 -4.68 -14.05
CA LEU A 63 8.66 -3.48 -14.80
C LEU A 63 9.95 -2.86 -15.33
N ALA A 64 9.99 -2.62 -16.65
CA ALA A 64 11.06 -1.91 -17.32
C ALA A 64 10.70 -0.44 -17.59
N SER A 65 11.69 0.36 -17.98
CA SER A 65 11.56 1.82 -18.11
C SER A 65 10.63 2.28 -19.24
N ASP A 66 10.36 1.40 -20.19
CA ASP A 66 9.40 1.61 -21.27
C ASP A 66 7.95 1.32 -20.84
N GLY A 67 7.73 0.85 -19.60
CA GLY A 67 6.43 0.47 -19.08
C GLY A 67 6.06 -1.00 -19.34
N SER A 68 6.94 -1.76 -19.99
CA SER A 68 6.77 -3.20 -20.19
C SER A 68 6.82 -3.94 -18.86
N LEU A 69 5.81 -4.77 -18.59
CA LEU A 69 5.68 -5.55 -17.38
C LEU A 69 5.81 -7.05 -17.71
N PHE A 70 6.94 -7.63 -17.35
CA PHE A 70 7.14 -9.08 -17.43
C PHE A 70 6.64 -9.76 -16.17
N ILE A 71 5.80 -10.77 -16.33
CA ILE A 71 5.16 -11.54 -15.26
C ILE A 71 5.59 -12.99 -15.40
N GLU A 72 6.03 -13.59 -14.31
CA GLU A 72 6.50 -14.98 -14.30
C GLU A 72 6.08 -15.68 -13.02
N CYS A 73 5.69 -16.95 -13.13
CA CYS A 73 5.54 -17.82 -11.97
C CYS A 73 5.89 -19.26 -12.29
N GLY A 74 6.08 -20.01 -11.21
CA GLY A 74 6.37 -21.42 -11.26
C GLY A 74 6.89 -21.90 -9.93
N VAL A 75 7.82 -22.85 -9.97
CA VAL A 75 8.35 -23.49 -8.76
C VAL A 75 9.87 -23.39 -8.74
N ILE A 76 10.44 -23.07 -7.58
CA ILE A 76 11.86 -23.14 -7.30
C ILE A 76 12.17 -24.54 -6.77
N LYS A 77 13.03 -25.28 -7.49
CA LYS A 77 13.51 -26.61 -7.10
C LYS A 77 15.03 -26.65 -7.16
N GLY A 78 15.68 -27.04 -6.05
CA GLY A 78 17.15 -27.09 -5.99
C GLY A 78 17.83 -25.76 -6.32
N GLY A 79 17.22 -24.64 -5.93
CA GLY A 79 17.71 -23.28 -6.23
C GLY A 79 17.51 -22.80 -7.67
N ARG A 80 16.77 -23.55 -8.50
CA ARG A 80 16.47 -23.20 -9.89
C ARG A 80 15.01 -22.81 -10.05
N TYR A 81 14.77 -21.72 -10.75
CA TYR A 81 13.43 -21.28 -11.17
C TYR A 81 12.96 -22.15 -12.33
N ILE A 82 11.81 -22.80 -12.17
CA ILE A 82 11.15 -23.59 -13.22
C ILE A 82 9.83 -22.89 -13.53
N PRO A 83 9.78 -22.02 -14.55
CA PRO A 83 8.57 -21.28 -14.88
C PRO A 83 7.49 -22.23 -15.41
N THR A 84 6.26 -22.01 -14.96
CA THR A 84 5.05 -22.66 -15.49
C THR A 84 4.18 -21.68 -16.28
N PHE A 85 4.40 -20.37 -16.08
CA PHE A 85 3.72 -19.30 -16.79
C PHE A 85 4.66 -18.10 -16.95
N GLN A 86 4.62 -17.48 -18.13
CA GLN A 86 5.35 -16.26 -18.46
C GLN A 86 4.48 -15.40 -19.36
N LYS A 87 4.48 -14.09 -19.12
CA LYS A 87 3.75 -13.11 -19.91
C LYS A 87 4.50 -11.79 -19.99
N LEU A 88 4.39 -11.13 -21.13
CA LEU A 88 4.68 -9.72 -21.27
C LEU A 88 3.35 -8.95 -21.36
N ASP A 89 3.18 -7.97 -20.49
CA ASP A 89 2.03 -7.07 -20.44
C ASP A 89 2.53 -5.62 -20.38
N GLU A 90 1.63 -4.64 -20.40
CA GLU A 90 1.97 -3.24 -20.23
C GLU A 90 1.11 -2.63 -19.12
N LEU A 91 1.72 -1.78 -18.28
CA LEU A 91 0.95 -1.00 -17.33
C LEU A 91 0.31 0.21 -18.03
N ASP A 92 -0.99 0.37 -17.84
CA ASP A 92 -1.66 1.61 -18.22
C ASP A 92 -1.16 2.82 -17.40
N ASP A 93 -1.42 4.03 -17.89
CA ASP A 93 -0.92 5.27 -17.28
C ASP A 93 -1.48 5.48 -15.86
N GLU A 94 -2.71 5.05 -15.60
CA GLU A 94 -3.33 5.16 -14.28
C GLU A 94 -2.58 4.29 -13.24
N HIS A 95 -2.26 3.05 -13.59
CA HIS A 95 -1.50 2.15 -12.72
C HIS A 95 -0.04 2.56 -12.59
N LYS A 96 0.58 3.10 -13.65
CA LYS A 96 1.92 3.69 -13.56
C LYS A 96 1.97 4.80 -12.52
N GLN A 97 1.02 5.75 -12.57
CA GLN A 97 0.95 6.84 -11.59
C GLN A 97 0.71 6.33 -10.16
N LYS A 98 -0.17 5.34 -9.98
CA LYS A 98 -0.39 4.73 -8.65
C LYS A 98 0.85 4.03 -8.13
N LEU A 99 1.60 3.35 -9.00
CA LEU A 99 2.84 2.67 -8.65
C LEU A 99 3.93 3.68 -8.26
N GLU A 100 4.09 4.76 -9.02
CA GLU A 100 5.01 5.86 -8.73
C GLU A 100 4.69 6.52 -7.37
N HIS A 101 3.41 6.79 -7.11
CA HIS A 101 2.96 7.32 -5.83
C HIS A 101 3.24 6.35 -4.66
N ALA A 102 2.95 5.05 -4.85
CA ALA A 102 3.25 4.03 -3.85
C ALA A 102 4.76 3.95 -3.56
N LEU A 103 5.59 4.06 -4.60
CA LEU A 103 7.04 4.04 -4.46
C LEU A 103 7.57 5.29 -3.74
N ALA A 104 7.07 6.48 -4.07
CA ALA A 104 7.44 7.71 -3.40
C ALA A 104 7.06 7.68 -1.90
N THR A 105 5.91 7.11 -1.58
CA THR A 105 5.47 6.90 -0.19
C THR A 105 6.33 5.87 0.54
N LEU A 106 6.76 4.80 -0.14
CA LEU A 106 7.70 3.84 0.41
C LEU A 106 9.05 4.51 0.72
N LEU A 107 9.62 5.25 -0.24
CA LEU A 107 10.92 5.93 -0.09
C LEU A 107 10.93 6.91 1.08
N THR A 108 9.90 7.75 1.19
CA THR A 108 9.75 8.66 2.34
C THR A 108 9.66 7.86 3.63
N THR A 109 8.81 6.84 3.70
CA THR A 109 8.64 6.03 4.92
C THR A 109 9.93 5.31 5.34
N THR A 110 10.70 4.76 4.40
CA THR A 110 11.97 4.06 4.70
C THR A 110 13.12 5.00 5.07
N ASN A 111 13.14 6.22 4.52
CA ASN A 111 14.18 7.19 4.84
C ASN A 111 13.96 7.87 6.19
N TYR A 112 12.70 8.11 6.58
CA TYR A 112 12.36 8.78 7.84
C TYR A 112 12.21 7.84 9.03
N GLN A 113 11.84 6.58 8.80
CA GLN A 113 11.67 5.59 9.85
C GLN A 113 12.72 4.50 9.64
N LYS A 114 13.63 4.32 10.61
CA LYS A 114 14.47 3.12 10.71
C LYS A 114 13.57 1.90 10.93
N ASN A 115 12.88 1.47 9.88
CA ASN A 115 12.02 0.31 9.90
C ASN A 115 12.92 -0.93 9.90
N SER A 116 12.88 -1.72 10.97
CA SER A 116 13.43 -3.07 10.94
C SER A 116 12.42 -3.98 10.26
N PHE A 117 12.66 -4.33 9.01
CA PHE A 117 11.87 -5.37 8.35
C PHE A 117 12.17 -6.73 8.98
N ASP A 118 11.15 -7.57 9.12
CA ASP A 118 11.33 -8.94 9.56
C ASP A 118 12.13 -9.72 8.53
N SER A 119 13.16 -10.46 8.97
CA SER A 119 13.89 -11.37 8.09
C SER A 119 12.93 -12.37 7.41
N PRO A 120 13.20 -12.77 6.16
CA PRO A 120 12.42 -13.82 5.49
C PRO A 120 12.28 -15.09 6.36
N GLY A 121 11.06 -15.60 6.52
CA GLY A 121 10.79 -16.83 7.28
C GLY A 121 10.82 -16.71 8.82
N LYS A 122 10.77 -15.49 9.37
CA LYS A 122 10.76 -15.25 10.84
C LYS A 122 9.45 -15.70 11.53
N HIS A 123 8.32 -15.74 10.82
CA HIS A 123 7.03 -16.22 11.34
C HIS A 123 6.90 -17.75 11.19
N ILE A 124 7.70 -18.46 12.00
CA ILE A 124 7.64 -19.81 12.60
C ILE A 124 6.65 -20.90 12.11
N ASN A 125 6.17 -20.93 10.87
CA ASN A 125 5.75 -22.19 10.27
C ASN A 125 6.95 -22.77 9.54
N ILE A 126 7.57 -23.81 10.12
CA ILE A 126 8.81 -24.45 9.61
C ILE A 126 8.69 -24.86 8.13
N ILE A 127 7.45 -25.07 7.67
CA ILE A 127 7.10 -25.55 6.32
C ILE A 127 6.72 -24.39 5.38
N ASP A 128 6.46 -23.18 5.89
CA ASP A 128 5.84 -22.09 5.13
C ASP A 128 6.64 -20.77 5.25
N ARG A 129 7.89 -20.76 4.78
CA ARG A 129 8.73 -19.56 4.80
C ARG A 129 8.43 -18.69 3.59
N GLY A 130 7.49 -17.77 3.74
CA GLY A 130 7.23 -16.76 2.74
C GLY A 130 8.36 -15.73 2.66
N LYS A 131 8.87 -15.47 1.44
CA LYS A 131 9.83 -14.40 1.14
C LYS A 131 9.17 -13.37 0.22
N PHE A 132 9.38 -12.10 0.56
CA PHE A 132 9.02 -10.95 -0.25
C PHE A 132 10.30 -10.17 -0.55
N GLU A 133 10.56 -9.91 -1.82
CA GLU A 133 11.72 -9.15 -2.27
C GLU A 133 11.28 -8.11 -3.29
N VAL A 134 11.67 -6.87 -3.06
CA VAL A 134 11.48 -5.77 -4.00
C VAL A 134 12.82 -5.12 -4.26
N THR A 135 13.19 -4.98 -5.53
CA THR A 135 14.31 -4.17 -5.97
C THR A 135 13.79 -3.14 -6.95
N PHE A 136 14.18 -1.88 -6.83
CA PHE A 136 13.75 -0.84 -7.75
C PHE A 136 14.84 0.18 -8.00
N SER A 137 14.75 0.82 -9.16
CA SER A 137 15.48 2.03 -9.52
C SER A 137 14.50 3.10 -9.97
N ALA A 138 14.69 4.33 -9.50
CA ALA A 138 13.81 5.44 -9.82
C ALA A 138 14.57 6.76 -9.90
N ASP A 139 14.19 7.59 -10.87
CA ASP A 139 14.65 8.97 -10.94
C ASP A 139 13.85 9.81 -9.95
N THR A 140 14.54 10.58 -9.13
CA THR A 140 13.97 11.61 -8.27
C THR A 140 14.59 12.97 -8.58
N GLU A 141 14.09 14.06 -8.00
CA GLU A 141 14.68 15.40 -8.16
C GLU A 141 16.15 15.44 -7.68
N SER A 142 16.47 14.60 -6.68
CA SER A 142 17.81 14.45 -6.10
C SER A 142 18.74 13.53 -6.90
N GLY A 143 18.23 12.80 -7.89
CA GLY A 143 18.99 11.88 -8.75
C GLY A 143 18.43 10.45 -8.80
N LEU A 144 19.22 9.52 -9.36
CA LEU A 144 18.83 8.11 -9.46
C LEU A 144 19.00 7.42 -8.11
N ILE A 145 17.92 6.84 -7.59
CA ILE A 145 17.92 6.00 -6.38
C ILE A 145 17.78 4.55 -6.78
N THR A 146 18.57 3.66 -6.17
CA THR A 146 18.40 2.21 -6.28
C THR A 146 18.29 1.62 -4.87
N ASN A 147 17.28 0.79 -4.64
CA ASN A 147 17.04 0.18 -3.34
C ASN A 147 16.59 -1.27 -3.48
N SER A 148 16.86 -2.07 -2.44
CA SER A 148 16.45 -3.46 -2.37
C SER A 148 15.98 -3.78 -0.95
N VAL A 149 14.77 -4.30 -0.84
CA VAL A 149 14.14 -4.70 0.42
C VAL A 149 13.81 -6.18 0.34
N GLN A 150 14.31 -6.95 1.31
CA GLN A 150 13.96 -8.35 1.50
C GLN A 150 13.34 -8.53 2.88
N THR A 151 12.14 -9.11 2.94
CA THR A 151 11.36 -9.28 4.17
C THR A 151 10.55 -10.58 4.15
N SER A 152 9.94 -10.90 5.29
CA SER A 152 8.92 -11.93 5.38
C SER A 152 7.69 -11.54 4.57
N LEU A 153 7.21 -12.45 3.72
CA LEU A 153 5.95 -12.26 3.00
C LEU A 153 4.77 -12.11 3.96
N ASP A 154 4.79 -12.85 5.08
CA ASP A 154 3.70 -12.82 6.07
C ASP A 154 3.57 -11.45 6.71
N SER A 155 4.71 -10.79 6.99
CA SER A 155 4.72 -9.43 7.54
C SER A 155 4.22 -8.40 6.54
N VAL A 156 4.37 -8.63 5.23
CA VAL A 156 3.77 -7.76 4.21
C VAL A 156 2.27 -8.07 4.04
N ALA A 157 1.88 -9.34 4.14
CA ALA A 157 0.48 -9.75 4.07
C ALA A 157 -0.35 -9.20 5.25
N ASP A 158 0.20 -9.22 6.46
CA ASP A 158 -0.41 -8.67 7.68
C ASP A 158 0.51 -7.60 8.33
N PRO A 159 0.52 -6.37 7.77
CA PRO A 159 1.53 -5.36 8.08
C PRO A 159 1.32 -4.74 9.46
N THR A 160 2.37 -4.78 10.27
CA THR A 160 2.40 -4.23 11.64
C THR A 160 3.05 -2.85 11.71
N ASN A 161 3.89 -2.51 10.73
CA ASN A 161 4.56 -1.21 10.65
C ASN A 161 4.26 -0.46 9.33
N PRO A 162 4.54 0.87 9.27
CA PRO A 162 4.27 1.66 8.08
C PRO A 162 5.03 1.19 6.83
N GLY A 163 6.27 0.73 6.97
CA GLY A 163 7.06 0.22 5.84
C GLY A 163 6.42 -1.01 5.19
N GLU A 164 5.99 -1.98 5.99
CA GLU A 164 5.27 -3.17 5.52
C GLU A 164 3.96 -2.81 4.81
N ARG A 165 3.21 -1.81 5.33
CA ARG A 165 2.00 -1.31 4.65
C ARG A 165 2.31 -0.75 3.26
N GLN A 166 3.40 0.01 3.12
CA GLN A 166 3.81 0.55 1.81
C GLN A 166 4.30 -0.55 0.86
N LEU A 167 5.00 -1.57 1.35
CA LEU A 167 5.36 -2.75 0.54
C LEU A 167 4.11 -3.50 0.06
N LYS A 168 3.10 -3.65 0.92
CA LYS A 168 1.82 -4.26 0.57
C LYS A 168 1.09 -3.46 -0.50
N GLU A 169 1.06 -2.14 -0.37
CA GLU A 169 0.44 -1.25 -1.34
C GLU A 169 1.15 -1.34 -2.71
N LEU A 170 2.48 -1.24 -2.72
CA LEU A 170 3.29 -1.40 -3.93
C LEU A 170 3.02 -2.74 -4.63
N ALA A 171 3.01 -3.84 -3.87
CA ALA A 171 2.69 -5.16 -4.40
C ALA A 171 1.25 -5.25 -4.91
N THR A 172 0.31 -4.58 -4.26
CA THR A 172 -1.09 -4.53 -4.72
C THR A 172 -1.17 -3.82 -6.07
N GLN A 173 -0.56 -2.64 -6.21
CA GLN A 173 -0.62 -1.85 -7.45
C GLN A 173 -0.08 -2.63 -8.65
N ILE A 174 1.06 -3.31 -8.50
CA ILE A 174 1.63 -4.11 -9.59
C ILE A 174 0.80 -5.37 -9.90
N ARG A 175 0.28 -6.06 -8.87
CA ARG A 175 -0.57 -7.25 -9.04
C ARG A 175 -1.95 -6.91 -9.60
N THR A 176 -2.44 -5.69 -9.45
CA THR A 176 -3.72 -5.24 -10.02
C THR A 176 -3.58 -4.50 -11.34
N GLY A 177 -2.38 -4.00 -11.66
CA GLY A 177 -2.13 -3.28 -12.93
C GLY A 177 -2.13 -4.17 -14.17
N VAL A 178 -2.11 -5.49 -14.00
CA VAL A 178 -2.14 -6.45 -15.12
C VAL A 178 -3.56 -6.63 -15.68
N SER A 179 -3.65 -6.95 -16.98
CA SER A 179 -4.91 -7.13 -17.70
C SER A 179 -5.79 -8.23 -17.10
N PHE A 180 -7.10 -7.97 -17.01
CA PHE A 180 -8.12 -8.69 -16.22
C PHE A 180 -8.38 -10.16 -16.59
N TYR A 181 -7.79 -10.67 -17.68
CA TYR A 181 -8.31 -11.87 -18.36
C TYR A 181 -7.47 -13.13 -18.24
N GLU A 182 -6.33 -13.10 -17.54
CA GLU A 182 -5.46 -14.26 -17.44
C GLU A 182 -5.14 -14.61 -15.99
N PRO A 183 -5.04 -15.91 -15.66
CA PRO A 183 -4.80 -16.34 -14.29
C PRO A 183 -3.47 -15.77 -13.82
N ILE A 184 -3.54 -14.79 -12.91
CA ILE A 184 -2.39 -14.38 -12.14
C ILE A 184 -1.89 -15.63 -11.40
N CYS A 185 -0.58 -15.77 -11.42
CA CYS A 185 0.22 -16.69 -10.64
C CYS A 185 -0.36 -16.97 -9.23
N ASN A 186 -0.90 -18.17 -9.02
CA ASN A 186 -1.50 -18.67 -7.77
C ASN A 186 -2.56 -17.75 -7.11
N ASN A 187 -3.42 -18.33 -6.28
CA ASN A 187 -4.55 -17.61 -5.66
C ASN A 187 -4.07 -16.51 -4.70
N ARG A 188 -4.77 -15.36 -4.62
CA ARG A 188 -4.57 -14.27 -3.64
C ARG A 188 -4.35 -14.78 -2.22
N GLU A 189 -5.14 -15.80 -1.85
CA GLU A 189 -5.09 -16.45 -0.53
C GLU A 189 -3.74 -17.10 -0.24
N PHE A 190 -3.02 -17.56 -1.26
CA PHE A 190 -1.73 -18.24 -1.10
C PHE A 190 -0.61 -17.30 -0.71
N TYR A 191 -0.62 -16.04 -1.13
CA TYR A 191 0.40 -15.05 -0.74
C TYR A 191 -0.10 -14.03 0.30
N GLY A 192 -1.39 -14.03 0.62
CA GLY A 192 -2.00 -13.05 1.54
C GLY A 192 -2.03 -11.62 0.98
N LEU A 193 -1.86 -11.47 -0.33
CA LEU A 193 -1.81 -10.17 -1.02
C LEU A 193 -2.97 -10.06 -2.03
N PRO A 194 -3.62 -8.88 -2.15
CA PRO A 194 -4.61 -8.67 -3.19
C PRO A 194 -4.01 -8.82 -4.60
N GLY A 195 -4.81 -9.31 -5.55
CA GLY A 195 -4.47 -9.42 -6.98
C GLY A 195 -5.70 -9.90 -7.73
N LYS A 196 -6.06 -9.40 -8.91
CA LYS A 196 -7.42 -9.60 -9.49
C LYS A 196 -7.96 -11.04 -9.39
N LEU A 197 -9.17 -11.19 -8.82
CA LEU A 197 -9.83 -12.48 -8.67
C LEU A 197 -10.26 -12.94 -10.07
N TYR A 198 -9.98 -14.19 -10.41
CA TYR A 198 -10.70 -14.84 -11.50
C TYR A 198 -12.17 -15.01 -11.07
N PRO A 199 -13.16 -14.68 -11.90
CA PRO A 199 -14.50 -15.19 -11.69
C PRO A 199 -14.46 -16.72 -11.82
N ARG A 200 -14.41 -17.45 -10.70
CA ARG A 200 -14.69 -18.89 -10.70
C ARG A 200 -16.06 -19.06 -11.36
N ASN A 201 -16.08 -19.62 -12.58
CA ASN A 201 -17.22 -20.13 -13.36
C ASN A 201 -17.45 -19.41 -14.71
N ARG A 202 -16.98 -20.07 -15.77
CA ARG A 202 -17.71 -20.20 -17.05
C ARG A 202 -17.18 -21.36 -17.91
N LEU A 203 -16.89 -22.51 -17.29
CA LEU A 203 -16.48 -23.74 -18.01
C LEU A 203 -17.41 -24.93 -17.74
N SER A 204 -18.70 -24.70 -17.49
CA SER A 204 -19.65 -25.79 -17.27
C SER A 204 -21.07 -25.54 -17.80
N GLU A 205 -21.25 -24.74 -18.86
CA GLU A 205 -22.57 -24.56 -19.50
C GLU A 205 -22.53 -24.68 -21.04
N GLU A 206 -21.53 -25.34 -21.60
CA GLU A 206 -21.55 -25.79 -23.00
C GLU A 206 -21.06 -27.24 -23.10
N SER A 207 -21.93 -28.17 -22.70
CA SER A 207 -21.86 -29.58 -23.06
C SER A 207 -23.26 -30.18 -23.04
#